data_AF-A0A162PKC6-F1
#
_entry.id   AF-A0A162PKC6-F1
#
_cell.length_a   1.000
_cell.length_b   1.000
_cell.length_c   1.000
_cell.angle_alpha   90.00
_cell.angle_beta   90.00
_cell.angle_gamma   90.00
#
_symmetry.space_group_name_H-M   'P 1'
#
loop_
_entity.id
_entity.type
_entity.pdbx_description
1 polymer ?
#
loop_
_entity_poly.entity_id
_entity_poly.type
_entity_poly.pdbx_seq_one_letter_code
_entity_poly.pdbx_strand_id
1 'polypeptide(L)'
;MSTHEKLEDLLDEIDRGMEKLNATTIEKKAADGRIYAHDATEQLDARKKIMDDCLRDSNVHAELMSLIDDEYELESLIQQEEELKQEFDAVVKSCTVLEKKIEKDNWKNKFSDTEREYEEMENEKKLLEKELEELNKTVEATNELDIEALGLGIYRGLGVQTMMKKDGTITGVQLTSDDQSRVYTYPMKGYSAQYLTKYVWKSISPPE
;
A
#
# COMPACT_ATOMS: atom_id res chain seq x y z
N MET A 1 -6.51 68.73 3.29
CA MET A 1 -7.95 68.46 3.27
C MET A 1 -8.27 67.60 2.07
N SER A 2 -8.22 66.29 2.30
CA SER A 2 -8.69 65.26 1.38
C SER A 2 -10.20 65.40 1.15
N THR A 3 -10.74 64.96 0.02
CA THR A 3 -12.19 64.95 -0.24
C THR A 3 -12.94 64.13 0.80
N HIS A 4 -12.34 63.03 1.27
CA HIS A 4 -12.88 62.20 2.34
C HIS A 4 -13.02 62.95 3.69
N GLU A 5 -12.08 63.84 4.03
CA GLU A 5 -12.17 64.67 5.25
C GLU A 5 -13.33 65.68 5.13
N LYS A 6 -13.61 66.19 3.92
CA LYS A 6 -14.74 67.10 3.69
C LYS A 6 -16.08 66.41 3.75
N LEU A 7 -16.16 65.15 3.32
CA LEU A 7 -17.40 64.36 3.36
C LEU A 7 -17.72 63.91 4.79
N GLU A 8 -16.69 63.55 5.56
CA GLU A 8 -16.80 63.28 7.00
C GLU A 8 -17.18 64.55 7.78
N ASP A 9 -16.56 65.70 7.48
CA ASP A 9 -16.94 67.01 8.05
C ASP A 9 -18.40 67.39 7.72
N LEU A 10 -18.88 67.09 6.50
CA LEU A 10 -20.26 67.33 6.06
C LEU A 10 -21.26 66.39 6.74
N LEU A 11 -20.93 65.11 6.89
CA LEU A 11 -21.75 64.16 7.64
C LEU A 11 -21.84 64.58 9.12
N ASP A 12 -20.73 64.99 9.73
CA ASP A 12 -20.70 65.53 11.09
C ASP A 12 -21.46 66.86 11.23
N GLU A 13 -21.49 67.69 10.19
CA GLU A 13 -22.25 68.94 10.18
C GLU A 13 -23.76 68.68 10.00
N ILE A 14 -24.14 67.68 9.20
CA ILE A 14 -25.50 67.16 9.09
C ILE A 14 -25.96 66.59 10.43
N ASP A 15 -25.16 65.73 11.07
CA ASP A 15 -25.47 65.14 12.38
C ASP A 15 -25.58 66.20 13.49
N ARG A 16 -24.65 67.16 13.56
CA ARG A 16 -24.75 68.31 14.47
C ARG A 16 -25.96 69.20 14.19
N GLY A 17 -26.33 69.37 12.92
CA GLY A 17 -27.55 70.04 12.50
C GLY A 17 -28.81 69.31 12.99
N MET A 18 -28.82 67.98 12.89
CA MET A 18 -29.90 67.11 13.37
C MET A 18 -30.02 67.14 14.90
N GLU A 19 -28.91 67.17 15.64
CA GLU A 19 -28.92 67.29 17.10
C GLU A 19 -29.45 68.65 17.58
N LYS A 20 -29.05 69.76 16.94
CA LYS A 20 -29.59 71.10 17.27
C LYS A 20 -31.08 71.22 16.99
N LEU A 21 -31.55 70.64 15.88
CA LEU A 21 -32.99 70.55 15.53
C LEU A 21 -33.76 69.71 16.56
N ASN A 22 -33.20 68.59 17.02
CA ASN A 22 -33.79 67.79 18.09
C ASN A 22 -33.83 68.53 19.42
N ALA A 23 -32.78 69.27 19.78
CA ALA A 23 -32.71 70.07 21.01
C ALA A 23 -33.74 71.21 21.02
N THR A 24 -33.86 71.97 19.92
CA THR A 24 -34.89 73.03 19.78
C THR A 24 -36.31 72.45 19.75
N THR A 25 -36.48 71.24 19.22
CA THR A 25 -37.76 70.52 19.24
C THR A 25 -38.11 70.04 20.65
N ILE A 26 -37.13 69.67 21.48
CA ILE A 26 -37.32 69.32 22.90
C ILE A 26 -37.63 70.55 23.76
N GLU A 27 -37.01 71.70 23.51
CA GLU A 27 -37.32 72.95 24.20
C GLU A 27 -38.69 73.51 23.81
N LYS A 28 -39.07 73.46 22.52
CA LYS A 28 -40.43 73.82 22.07
C LYS A 28 -41.50 72.81 22.50
N LYS A 29 -41.11 71.55 22.76
CA LYS A 29 -42.02 70.52 23.30
C LYS A 29 -42.62 70.88 24.67
N ALA A 30 -42.00 71.81 25.38
CA ALA A 30 -42.47 72.28 26.68
C ALA A 30 -43.52 73.41 26.58
N ALA A 31 -43.72 74.03 25.41
CA ALA A 31 -44.42 75.32 25.33
C ALA A 31 -45.85 75.31 24.77
N ASP A 32 -46.23 74.57 23.71
CA ASP A 32 -47.64 74.58 23.25
C ASP A 32 -48.00 73.47 22.23
N GLY A 33 -48.94 72.60 22.59
CA GLY A 33 -49.35 71.40 21.85
C GLY A 33 -50.12 71.60 20.52
N ARG A 34 -50.14 72.81 19.94
CA ARG A 34 -50.84 73.10 18.66
C ARG A 34 -49.95 73.60 17.52
N ILE A 35 -48.67 73.92 17.79
CA ILE A 35 -47.68 74.35 16.78
C ILE A 35 -47.00 73.15 16.08
N TYR A 36 -47.17 71.95 16.62
CA TYR A 36 -46.40 70.75 16.27
C TYR A 36 -46.54 70.24 14.84
N ALA A 37 -47.71 70.37 14.20
CA ALA A 37 -47.87 69.85 12.85
C ALA A 37 -47.16 70.75 11.82
N HIS A 38 -47.28 72.08 11.96
CA HIS A 38 -46.69 73.06 11.05
C HIS A 38 -45.16 73.10 11.15
N ASP A 39 -44.63 73.10 12.38
CA ASP A 39 -43.19 73.15 12.63
C ASP A 39 -42.51 71.83 12.21
N ALA A 40 -43.17 70.67 12.40
CA ALA A 40 -42.66 69.38 11.94
C ALA A 40 -42.69 69.26 10.41
N THR A 41 -43.71 69.81 9.75
CA THR A 41 -43.74 69.87 8.27
C THR A 41 -42.69 70.84 7.73
N GLU A 42 -42.46 71.99 8.36
CA GLU A 42 -41.39 72.93 7.96
C GLU A 42 -39.99 72.34 8.19
N GLN A 43 -39.78 71.57 9.26
CA GLN A 43 -38.52 70.86 9.48
C GLN A 43 -38.29 69.72 8.50
N LEU A 44 -39.35 68.98 8.12
CA LEU A 44 -39.26 67.98 7.06
C LEU A 44 -39.01 68.62 5.69
N ASP A 45 -39.66 69.75 5.38
CA ASP A 45 -39.41 70.49 4.15
C ASP A 45 -38.02 71.11 4.12
N ALA A 46 -37.51 71.60 5.26
CA ALA A 46 -36.13 72.08 5.37
C ALA A 46 -35.12 70.95 5.22
N ARG A 47 -35.35 69.78 5.82
CA ARG A 47 -34.52 68.58 5.61
C ARG A 47 -34.55 68.12 4.16
N LYS A 48 -35.73 68.08 3.55
CA LYS A 48 -35.90 67.72 2.15
C LYS A 48 -35.20 68.72 1.24
N LYS A 49 -35.26 70.01 1.56
CA LYS A 49 -34.57 71.06 0.81
C LYS A 49 -33.06 71.00 0.95
N ILE A 50 -32.53 70.75 2.15
CA ILE A 50 -31.09 70.53 2.37
C ILE A 50 -30.63 69.29 1.61
N MET A 51 -31.39 68.20 1.66
CA MET A 51 -31.11 66.99 0.88
C MET A 51 -31.16 67.25 -0.63
N ASP A 52 -32.17 67.97 -1.12
CA ASP A 52 -32.31 68.36 -2.53
C ASP A 52 -31.18 69.31 -2.96
N ASP A 53 -30.71 70.22 -2.09
CA ASP A 53 -29.60 71.14 -2.36
C ASP A 53 -28.23 70.41 -2.34
N CYS A 54 -28.04 69.45 -1.44
CA CYS A 54 -26.87 68.56 -1.42
C CYS A 54 -26.83 67.64 -2.65
N LEU A 55 -27.99 67.16 -3.12
CA LEU A 55 -28.09 66.38 -4.37
C LEU A 55 -27.92 67.24 -5.63
N ARG A 56 -28.14 68.55 -5.55
CA ARG A 56 -27.83 69.51 -6.63
C ARG A 56 -26.35 69.90 -6.67
N ASP A 57 -25.60 69.71 -5.59
CA ASP A 57 -24.15 69.82 -5.63
C ASP A 57 -23.59 68.65 -6.44
N SER A 58 -23.15 68.97 -7.66
CA SER A 58 -22.66 68.00 -8.63
C SER A 58 -21.50 67.15 -8.10
N ASN A 59 -20.73 67.64 -7.12
CA ASN A 59 -19.61 66.89 -6.56
C ASN A 59 -20.09 65.85 -5.54
N VAL A 60 -21.04 66.21 -4.67
CA VAL A 60 -21.62 65.30 -3.67
C VAL A 60 -22.45 64.22 -4.37
N HIS A 61 -23.20 64.58 -5.41
CA HIS A 61 -23.93 63.61 -6.22
C HIS A 61 -23.00 62.64 -6.95
N ALA A 62 -21.87 63.11 -7.51
CA ALA A 62 -20.89 62.26 -8.16
C ALA A 62 -20.21 61.28 -7.18
N GLU A 63 -19.88 61.74 -5.96
CA GLU A 63 -19.26 60.90 -4.92
C GLU A 63 -20.24 59.85 -4.38
N LEU A 64 -21.52 60.21 -4.22
CA LEU A 64 -22.58 59.25 -3.86
C LEU A 64 -22.79 58.18 -4.93
N MET A 65 -22.79 58.56 -6.21
CA MET A 65 -22.89 57.60 -7.30
C MET A 65 -21.64 56.69 -7.37
N SER A 66 -20.45 57.23 -7.11
CA SER A 66 -19.21 56.44 -7.01
C SER A 66 -19.28 55.41 -5.88
N LEU A 67 -19.81 55.77 -4.71
CA LEU A 67 -19.98 54.82 -3.59
C LEU A 67 -20.98 53.71 -3.92
N ILE A 68 -22.05 54.03 -4.65
CA ILE A 68 -23.02 53.04 -5.12
C ILE A 68 -22.38 52.10 -6.15
N ASP A 69 -21.58 52.64 -7.07
CA ASP A 69 -20.84 51.83 -8.05
C ASP A 69 -19.82 50.91 -7.36
N ASP A 70 -19.11 51.40 -6.34
CA ASP A 70 -18.18 50.62 -5.52
C ASP A 70 -18.92 49.51 -4.73
N GLU A 71 -20.13 49.78 -4.22
CA GLU A 71 -20.96 48.79 -3.52
C GLU A 71 -21.42 47.67 -4.47
N TYR A 72 -21.81 48.01 -5.70
CA TYR A 72 -22.12 47.03 -6.74
C TYR A 72 -20.90 46.20 -7.16
N GLU A 73 -19.73 46.82 -7.27
CA GLU A 73 -18.48 46.10 -7.58
C GLU A 73 -18.12 45.12 -6.45
N LEU A 74 -18.27 45.55 -5.18
CA LEU A 74 -18.04 44.70 -4.03
C LEU A 74 -19.00 43.51 -4.00
N GLU A 75 -20.28 43.73 -4.23
CA GLU A 75 -21.28 42.65 -4.27
C GLU A 75 -21.00 41.67 -5.42
N SER A 76 -20.56 42.18 -6.58
CA SER A 76 -20.12 41.33 -7.70
C SER A 76 -18.89 40.49 -7.35
N LEU A 77 -17.91 41.07 -6.67
CA LEU A 77 -16.70 40.36 -6.24
C LEU A 77 -17.00 39.28 -5.20
N ILE A 78 -17.91 39.53 -4.26
CA ILE A 78 -18.37 38.54 -3.28
C ILE A 78 -19.02 37.35 -3.99
N GLN A 79 -19.87 37.62 -4.98
CA GLN A 79 -20.52 36.57 -5.77
C GLN A 79 -19.49 35.72 -6.53
N GLN A 80 -18.49 36.34 -7.16
CA GLN A 80 -17.41 35.63 -7.86
C GLN A 80 -16.54 34.81 -6.89
N GLU A 81 -16.26 35.33 -5.70
CA GLU A 81 -15.51 34.59 -4.67
C GLU A 81 -16.28 33.34 -4.22
N GLU A 82 -17.60 33.44 -4.06
CA GLU A 82 -18.44 32.32 -3.65
C GLU A 82 -18.54 31.25 -4.75
N GLU A 83 -18.68 31.66 -6.02
CA GLU A 83 -18.62 30.74 -7.16
C GLU A 83 -17.28 30.02 -7.26
N LEU A 84 -16.16 30.76 -7.12
CA LEU A 84 -14.82 30.18 -7.18
C LEU A 84 -14.57 29.21 -6.01
N LYS A 85 -15.09 29.49 -4.81
CA LYS A 85 -15.05 28.57 -3.67
C LYS A 85 -15.80 27.27 -3.97
N GLN A 86 -16.97 27.36 -4.59
CA GLN A 86 -17.75 26.17 -4.96
C GLN A 86 -17.03 25.34 -6.03
N GLU A 87 -16.44 25.99 -7.04
CA GLU A 87 -15.63 25.32 -8.06
C GLU A 87 -14.40 24.63 -7.44
N PHE A 88 -13.69 25.32 -6.55
CA PHE A 88 -12.55 24.77 -5.84
C PHE A 88 -12.92 23.53 -5.02
N ASP A 89 -14.01 23.60 -4.25
CA ASP A 89 -14.52 22.47 -3.48
C ASP A 89 -14.93 21.29 -4.37
N ALA A 90 -15.50 21.56 -5.55
CA ALA A 90 -15.83 20.52 -6.52
C ALA A 90 -14.58 19.85 -7.09
N VAL A 91 -13.53 20.62 -7.40
CA VAL A 91 -12.23 20.10 -7.86
C VAL A 91 -11.58 19.25 -6.77
N VAL A 92 -11.54 19.72 -5.52
CA VAL A 92 -10.96 18.97 -4.40
C VAL A 92 -11.69 17.63 -4.22
N LYS A 93 -13.03 17.63 -4.23
CA LYS A 93 -13.82 16.39 -4.15
C LYS A 93 -13.49 15.45 -5.31
N SER A 94 -13.40 15.97 -6.54
CA SER A 94 -13.02 15.19 -7.72
C SER A 94 -11.64 14.55 -7.58
N CYS A 95 -10.64 15.32 -7.14
CA CYS A 95 -9.28 14.84 -6.90
C CYS A 95 -9.26 13.72 -5.85
N THR A 96 -9.95 13.88 -4.72
CA THR A 96 -9.99 12.83 -3.68
C THR A 96 -10.64 11.53 -4.16
N VAL A 97 -11.63 11.60 -5.06
CA VAL A 97 -12.24 10.42 -5.68
C VAL A 97 -11.27 9.74 -6.65
N LEU A 98 -10.53 10.53 -7.44
CA LEU A 98 -9.50 10.01 -8.35
C LEU A 98 -8.36 9.34 -7.58
N GLU A 99 -7.87 9.93 -6.50
CA GLU A 99 -6.83 9.35 -5.63
C GLU A 99 -7.27 7.98 -5.09
N LYS A 100 -8.48 7.89 -4.54
CA LYS A 100 -9.04 6.60 -4.06
C LYS A 100 -9.16 5.57 -5.18
N LYS A 101 -9.49 6.00 -6.40
CA LYS A 101 -9.56 5.10 -7.56
C LYS A 101 -8.18 4.60 -7.96
N ILE A 102 -7.18 5.47 -8.01
CA ILE A 102 -5.79 5.13 -8.30
C ILE A 102 -5.25 4.16 -7.23
N GLU A 103 -5.51 4.42 -5.95
CA GLU A 103 -5.13 3.51 -4.87
C GLU A 103 -5.78 2.14 -5.04
N LYS A 104 -7.08 2.09 -5.34
CA LYS A 104 -7.80 0.83 -5.57
C LYS A 104 -7.23 0.05 -6.75
N ASP A 105 -6.92 0.72 -7.87
CA ASP A 105 -6.34 0.08 -9.05
C ASP A 105 -4.92 -0.41 -8.76
N ASN A 106 -4.12 0.35 -8.00
CA ASN A 106 -2.79 -0.07 -7.55
C ASN A 106 -2.86 -1.31 -6.65
N TRP A 107 -3.80 -1.35 -5.70
CA TRP A 107 -4.02 -2.52 -4.85
C TRP A 107 -4.45 -3.74 -5.65
N LYS A 108 -5.31 -3.56 -6.66
CA LYS A 108 -5.74 -4.65 -7.54
C LYS A 108 -4.57 -5.22 -8.35
N ASN A 109 -3.70 -4.37 -8.88
CA ASN A 109 -2.52 -4.81 -9.62
C ASN A 109 -1.55 -5.56 -8.70
N LYS A 110 -1.23 -5.00 -7.52
CA LYS A 110 -0.38 -5.68 -6.53
C LYS A 110 -0.95 -7.03 -6.11
N PHE A 111 -2.25 -7.13 -5.92
CA PHE A 111 -2.91 -8.40 -5.58
C PHE A 111 -2.75 -9.41 -6.71
N SER A 112 -2.97 -9.00 -7.97
CA SER A 112 -2.77 -9.85 -9.14
C SER A 112 -1.33 -10.34 -9.28
N ASP A 113 -0.34 -9.47 -9.03
CA ASP A 113 1.07 -9.84 -9.08
C ASP A 113 1.41 -10.85 -7.98
N THR A 114 0.88 -10.64 -6.77
CA THR A 114 1.08 -11.54 -5.62
C THR A 114 0.43 -12.91 -5.86
N GLU A 115 -0.75 -12.95 -6.48
CA GLU A 115 -1.45 -14.20 -6.82
C GLU A 115 -0.65 -15.01 -7.85
N ARG A 116 -0.06 -14.35 -8.84
CA ARG A 116 0.84 -15.00 -9.80
C ARG A 116 2.09 -15.55 -9.11
N GLU A 117 2.75 -14.78 -8.24
CA GLU A 117 3.92 -15.25 -7.49
C GLU A 117 3.57 -16.46 -6.60
N TYR A 118 2.38 -16.46 -6.00
CA TYR A 118 1.89 -17.60 -5.22
C TYR A 118 1.72 -18.85 -6.10
N GLU A 119 1.11 -18.72 -7.28
CA GLU A 119 0.97 -19.84 -8.22
C GLU A 119 2.32 -20.38 -8.71
N GLU A 120 3.28 -19.50 -8.98
CA GLU A 120 4.64 -19.88 -9.37
C GLU A 120 5.34 -20.67 -8.25
N MET A 121 5.27 -20.18 -7.00
CA MET A 121 5.83 -20.89 -5.85
C MET A 121 5.11 -22.21 -5.54
N GLU A 122 3.78 -22.27 -5.71
CA GLU A 122 3.00 -23.51 -5.53
C GLU A 122 3.40 -24.57 -6.57
N ASN A 123 3.68 -24.15 -7.81
CA ASN A 123 4.18 -25.03 -8.87
C ASN A 123 5.61 -25.50 -8.59
N GLU A 124 6.50 -24.62 -8.14
CA GLU A 124 7.86 -24.97 -7.74
C GLU A 124 7.86 -25.98 -6.58
N LYS A 125 7.00 -25.76 -5.57
CA LYS A 125 6.82 -26.69 -4.45
C LYS A 125 6.41 -28.08 -4.94
N LYS A 126 5.44 -28.18 -5.85
CA LYS A 126 5.00 -29.47 -6.42
C LYS A 126 6.12 -30.17 -7.20
N LEU A 127 6.94 -29.40 -7.90
CA LEU A 127 8.11 -29.95 -8.61
C LEU A 127 9.12 -30.55 -7.63
N LEU A 128 9.47 -29.79 -6.57
CA LEU A 128 10.40 -30.25 -5.53
C LEU A 128 9.85 -31.45 -4.74
N GLU A 129 8.56 -31.48 -4.44
CA GLU A 129 7.91 -32.64 -3.81
C GLU A 129 8.02 -33.90 -4.69
N LYS A 130 7.87 -33.75 -6.00
CA LYS A 130 8.03 -34.84 -6.96
C LYS A 130 9.49 -35.31 -7.04
N GLU A 131 10.45 -34.39 -7.09
CA GLU A 131 11.88 -34.71 -7.08
C GLU A 131 12.27 -35.44 -5.78
N LEU A 132 11.73 -35.04 -4.63
CA LEU A 132 11.92 -35.73 -3.36
C LEU A 132 11.33 -37.15 -3.39
N GLU A 133 10.14 -37.34 -3.96
CA GLU A 133 9.53 -38.67 -4.09
C GLU A 133 10.36 -39.59 -5.00
N GLU A 134 10.85 -39.07 -6.12
CA GLU A 134 11.74 -39.81 -7.03
C GLU A 134 13.05 -40.18 -6.33
N LEU A 135 13.66 -39.25 -5.60
CA LEU A 135 14.89 -39.51 -4.85
C LEU A 135 14.67 -40.56 -3.76
N ASN A 136 13.58 -40.48 -3.00
CA ASN A 136 13.24 -41.49 -1.99
C ASN A 136 13.09 -42.89 -2.61
N LYS A 137 12.41 -43.02 -3.76
CA LYS A 137 12.30 -44.30 -4.47
C LYS A 137 13.66 -44.85 -4.89
N THR A 138 14.59 -43.98 -5.32
CA THR A 138 15.96 -44.44 -5.66
C THR A 138 16.73 -44.89 -4.43
N VAL A 139 16.60 -44.20 -3.30
CA VAL A 139 17.25 -44.59 -2.03
C VAL A 139 16.69 -45.91 -1.52
N GLU A 140 15.38 -46.11 -1.57
CA GLU A 140 14.73 -47.38 -1.22
C GLU A 140 15.23 -48.53 -2.12
N ALA A 141 15.28 -48.32 -3.43
CA ALA A 141 15.82 -49.31 -4.37
C ALA A 141 17.32 -49.62 -4.12
N THR A 142 18.09 -48.65 -3.61
CA THR A 142 19.50 -48.86 -3.27
C THR A 142 19.66 -49.59 -1.93
N ASN A 143 18.75 -49.36 -0.98
CA ASN A 143 18.69 -50.08 0.30
C ASN A 143 18.17 -51.52 0.16
N GLU A 144 17.51 -51.85 -0.97
CA GLU A 144 17.14 -53.22 -1.34
C GLU A 144 18.31 -54.07 -1.91
N LEU A 145 19.52 -53.51 -2.03
CA LEU A 145 20.70 -54.32 -2.32
C LEU A 145 20.96 -55.29 -1.16
N ASP A 146 20.64 -56.56 -1.39
CA ASP A 146 20.92 -57.66 -0.47
C ASP A 146 22.43 -57.69 -0.13
N ILE A 147 22.76 -57.20 1.05
CA ILE A 147 24.13 -57.13 1.58
C ILE A 147 24.76 -58.53 1.59
N GLU A 148 23.96 -59.58 1.79
CA GLU A 148 24.43 -60.96 1.73
C GLU A 148 24.80 -61.37 0.31
N ALA A 149 24.00 -60.99 -0.69
CA ALA A 149 24.33 -61.21 -2.11
C ALA A 149 25.59 -60.43 -2.52
N LEU A 150 25.78 -59.21 -2.02
CA LEU A 150 26.97 -58.41 -2.26
C LEU A 150 28.21 -59.05 -1.61
N GLY A 151 28.08 -59.52 -0.36
CA GLY A 151 29.11 -60.28 0.34
C GLY A 151 29.49 -61.56 -0.39
N LEU A 152 28.50 -62.33 -0.86
CA LEU A 152 28.72 -63.53 -1.69
C LEU A 152 29.42 -63.19 -3.01
N GLY A 153 29.08 -62.05 -3.64
CA GLY A 153 29.75 -61.54 -4.83
C GLY A 153 31.24 -61.25 -4.59
N ILE A 154 31.58 -60.62 -3.47
CA ILE A 154 32.97 -60.35 -3.08
C ILE A 154 33.75 -61.66 -2.90
N TYR A 155 33.19 -62.64 -2.17
CA TYR A 155 33.85 -63.94 -1.99
C TYR A 155 34.08 -64.66 -3.32
N ARG A 156 33.10 -64.64 -4.23
CA ARG A 156 33.26 -65.20 -5.59
C ARG A 156 34.32 -64.46 -6.40
N GLY A 157 34.38 -63.14 -6.29
CA GLY A 157 35.40 -62.31 -6.95
C GLY A 157 36.82 -62.62 -6.47
N LEU A 158 36.97 -63.03 -5.22
CA LEU A 158 38.23 -63.57 -4.66
C LEU A 158 38.47 -65.04 -5.01
N GLY A 159 37.71 -65.61 -5.95
CA GLY A 159 37.85 -66.99 -6.39
C GLY A 159 37.34 -68.03 -5.39
N VAL A 160 36.60 -67.63 -4.35
CA VAL A 160 36.07 -68.54 -3.32
C VAL A 160 34.63 -68.96 -3.66
N GLN A 161 34.41 -70.25 -3.86
CA GLN A 161 33.10 -70.82 -4.17
C GLN A 161 32.75 -71.98 -3.24
N THR A 162 31.59 -71.92 -2.59
CA THR A 162 31.08 -73.06 -1.81
C THR A 162 30.57 -74.16 -2.73
N MET A 163 30.97 -75.40 -2.49
CA MET A 163 30.40 -76.55 -3.17
C MET A 163 29.20 -77.08 -2.38
N MET A 164 28.06 -77.18 -3.04
CA MET A 164 26.82 -77.68 -2.45
C MET A 164 26.36 -78.97 -3.14
N LYS A 165 25.78 -79.88 -2.36
CA LYS A 165 25.04 -81.03 -2.88
C LYS A 165 23.66 -80.61 -3.36
N LYS A 166 22.99 -81.51 -4.11
CA LYS A 166 21.60 -81.32 -4.56
C LYS A 166 20.59 -81.13 -3.41
N ASP A 167 20.96 -81.54 -2.19
CA ASP A 167 20.18 -81.37 -0.96
C ASP A 167 20.44 -80.02 -0.24
N GLY A 168 21.27 -79.14 -0.82
CA GLY A 168 21.64 -77.85 -0.23
C GLY A 168 22.77 -77.91 0.80
N THR A 169 23.29 -79.10 1.11
CA THR A 169 24.38 -79.24 2.11
C THR A 169 25.70 -78.77 1.52
N ILE A 170 26.40 -77.86 2.22
CA ILE A 170 27.75 -77.43 1.87
C ILE A 170 28.72 -78.59 2.12
N THR A 171 29.40 -79.04 1.07
CA THR A 171 30.34 -80.16 1.13
C THR A 171 31.80 -79.73 1.16
N GLY A 172 32.09 -78.51 0.74
CA GLY A 172 33.46 -78.02 0.62
C GLY A 172 33.53 -76.58 0.13
N VAL A 173 34.75 -76.08 0.03
CA VAL A 173 35.10 -74.81 -0.58
C VAL A 173 36.04 -75.07 -1.74
N GLN A 174 35.75 -74.46 -2.88
CA GLN A 174 36.61 -74.40 -4.04
C GLN A 174 37.28 -73.03 -4.08
N LEU A 175 38.58 -73.02 -4.32
CA LEU A 175 39.40 -71.83 -4.48
C LEU A 175 39.99 -71.83 -5.88
N THR A 176 39.75 -70.76 -6.60
CA THR A 176 40.27 -70.54 -7.96
C THR A 176 41.33 -69.45 -7.88
N SER A 177 42.49 -69.67 -8.48
CA SER A 177 43.54 -68.66 -8.56
C SER A 177 43.11 -67.45 -9.41
N ASP A 178 43.76 -66.30 -9.21
CA ASP A 178 43.46 -65.06 -9.93
C ASP A 178 43.52 -65.20 -11.46
N ASP A 179 44.43 -66.04 -11.96
CA ASP A 179 44.60 -66.36 -13.38
C ASP A 179 43.68 -67.48 -13.89
N GLN A 180 42.80 -68.00 -13.02
CA GLN A 180 41.89 -69.13 -13.24
C GLN A 180 42.58 -70.44 -13.66
N SER A 181 43.91 -70.53 -13.57
CA SER A 181 44.67 -71.70 -14.03
C SER A 181 44.68 -72.84 -13.02
N ARG A 182 44.41 -72.56 -11.74
CA ARG A 182 44.43 -73.53 -10.65
C ARG A 182 43.14 -73.49 -9.86
N VAL A 183 42.61 -74.67 -9.61
CA VAL A 183 41.40 -74.86 -8.82
C VAL A 183 41.71 -75.86 -7.70
N TYR A 184 41.57 -75.42 -6.46
CA TYR A 184 41.80 -76.21 -5.27
C TYR A 184 40.47 -76.48 -4.56
N THR A 185 40.19 -77.74 -4.26
CA THR A 185 38.95 -78.14 -3.62
C THR A 185 39.21 -78.71 -2.24
N TYR A 186 38.63 -78.09 -1.21
CA TYR A 186 38.77 -78.47 0.18
C TYR A 186 37.43 -78.97 0.72
N PRO A 187 37.31 -80.26 1.09
CA PRO A 187 36.08 -80.74 1.72
C PRO A 187 35.93 -80.12 3.12
N MET A 188 34.71 -79.79 3.52
CA MET A 188 34.43 -79.27 4.87
C MET A 188 34.60 -80.36 5.94
N LYS A 189 34.38 -81.63 5.57
CA LYS A 189 34.45 -82.76 6.50
C LYS A 189 35.91 -83.15 6.76
N GLY A 190 36.31 -83.10 8.04
CA GLY A 190 37.62 -83.57 8.51
C GLY A 190 38.66 -82.46 8.74
N TYR A 191 38.31 -81.19 8.51
CA TYR A 191 39.17 -80.05 8.79
C TYR A 191 38.50 -79.10 9.78
N SER A 192 39.29 -78.46 10.64
CA SER A 192 38.78 -77.41 11.53
C SER A 192 38.57 -76.11 10.73
N ALA A 193 37.66 -75.26 11.20
CA ALA A 193 37.42 -73.95 10.59
C ALA A 193 38.73 -73.12 10.52
N GLN A 194 39.52 -73.10 11.60
CA GLN A 194 40.81 -72.41 11.64
C GLN A 194 41.80 -72.92 10.59
N TYR A 195 41.84 -74.24 10.36
CA TYR A 195 42.68 -74.83 9.34
C TYR A 195 42.24 -74.34 7.95
N LEU A 196 40.94 -74.48 7.61
CA LEU A 196 40.41 -74.06 6.32
C LEU A 196 40.63 -72.56 6.06
N THR A 197 40.35 -71.70 7.05
CA THR A 197 40.56 -70.26 6.96
C THR A 197 42.01 -69.92 6.62
N LYS A 198 42.99 -70.57 7.27
CA LYS A 198 44.42 -70.34 6.99
C LYS A 198 44.78 -70.66 5.53
N TYR A 199 44.25 -71.74 4.98
CA TYR A 199 44.52 -72.13 3.59
C TYR A 199 43.81 -71.23 2.58
N VAL A 200 42.56 -70.83 2.85
CA VAL A 200 41.83 -69.86 2.03
C VAL A 200 42.63 -68.56 1.92
N TRP A 201 43.04 -67.98 3.05
CA TRP A 201 43.85 -66.77 3.06
C TRP A 201 45.17 -66.93 2.33
N LYS A 202 45.87 -68.06 2.50
CA LYS A 202 47.12 -68.33 1.77
C LYS A 202 46.92 -68.38 0.25
N SER A 203 45.76 -68.82 -0.23
CA SER A 203 45.47 -68.95 -1.65
C SER A 203 45.04 -67.65 -2.32
N ILE A 204 44.40 -66.74 -1.59
CA ILE A 204 43.88 -65.46 -2.12
C ILE A 204 44.77 -64.26 -1.80
N SER A 205 45.81 -64.44 -0.98
CA SER A 205 46.77 -63.36 -0.67
C SER A 205 47.78 -63.22 -1.81
N PRO A 206 48.18 -62.00 -2.18
CA PRO A 206 49.25 -61.79 -3.16
C PRO A 206 50.53 -62.50 -2.71
N PRO A 207 51.33 -63.06 -3.64
CA PRO A 207 52.64 -63.60 -3.30
C PRO A 207 53.54 -62.48 -2.77
N GLU A 208 54.18 -62.71 -1.61
CA GLU A 208 55.26 -61.86 -1.08
C GLU A 208 56.50 -61.89 -1.98
#